data_AF-A0A7J6UU27-F1
#
_entry.id   AF-A0A7J6UU27-F1
#
_cell.length_a   1.000
_cell.length_b   1.000
_cell.length_c   1.000
_cell.angle_alpha   90.00
_cell.angle_beta   90.00
_cell.angle_gamma   90.00
#
_symmetry.space_group_name_H-M   'P 1'
#
loop_
_entity.id
_entity.type
_entity.pdbx_description
1 polymer ?
#
loop_
_entity_poly.entity_id
_entity_poly.type
_entity_poly.pdbx_seq_one_letter_code
_entity_poly.pdbx_strand_id
1 'polypeptide(L)'
;MKLHSVDLPYGKNQNLKNTTKVVLLIGLAILFTTVPLYYPLLTYPVLITRSLSRSSSLSSVLPPSSSSYDVLKDQVTDTIRVGVTKKCDIFTGEWIPNPGAPYYTNTTCWAIHEHQNCMKYGRPDTDFMKWRWKPNDCELPIFDPSQFLELVRGKSLAFVGDSVARNQMQSLICLLSRVSFHLSNICYYA
;
A
#
# COMPACT_ATOMS: atom_id res chain seq x y z
N MET A 1 -41.93 -59.14 48.98
CA MET A 1 -42.54 -58.04 49.77
C MET A 1 -42.42 -56.78 48.93
N LYS A 2 -43.52 -56.14 48.55
CA LYS A 2 -43.53 -54.90 47.75
C LYS A 2 -43.01 -53.73 48.59
N LEU A 3 -42.24 -52.83 47.99
CA LEU A 3 -42.36 -51.41 48.29
C LEU A 3 -42.18 -50.62 46.98
N HIS A 4 -43.27 -49.99 46.55
CA HIS A 4 -43.25 -48.94 45.54
C HIS A 4 -42.58 -47.70 46.13
N SER A 5 -41.79 -47.01 45.32
CA SER A 5 -41.64 -45.56 45.41
C SER A 5 -41.88 -44.97 44.02
N VAL A 6 -42.63 -43.87 44.01
CA VAL A 6 -43.09 -43.08 42.85
C VAL A 6 -42.32 -41.75 42.88
N ASP A 7 -42.34 -41.05 41.74
CA ASP A 7 -41.89 -39.66 41.45
C ASP A 7 -40.46 -39.50 40.87
N LEU A 8 -40.15 -38.74 39.80
CA LEU A 8 -40.82 -37.71 38.95
C LEU A 8 -40.11 -37.67 37.57
N PRO A 9 -40.71 -37.12 36.49
CA PRO A 9 -40.03 -37.00 35.19
C PRO A 9 -39.11 -35.77 35.14
N TYR A 10 -37.80 -35.99 35.06
CA TYR A 10 -36.81 -34.93 34.80
C TYR A 10 -36.70 -34.65 33.30
N GLY A 11 -37.59 -33.78 32.81
CA GLY A 11 -37.55 -33.27 31.44
C GLY A 11 -37.06 -31.83 31.37
N LYS A 12 -35.74 -31.60 31.22
CA LYS A 12 -35.19 -30.40 30.54
C LYS A 12 -33.67 -30.48 30.36
N ASN A 13 -33.17 -30.83 29.16
CA ASN A 13 -31.74 -30.62 28.85
C ASN A 13 -31.42 -30.28 27.38
N GLN A 14 -32.42 -29.85 26.61
CA GLN A 14 -32.22 -29.33 25.25
C GLN A 14 -32.54 -27.84 25.12
N ASN A 15 -33.51 -27.34 25.89
CA ASN A 15 -33.89 -25.93 25.87
C ASN A 15 -32.78 -25.01 26.42
N LEU A 16 -32.12 -25.40 27.54
CA LEU A 16 -31.04 -24.61 28.17
C LEU A 16 -29.80 -24.48 27.26
N LYS A 17 -29.43 -25.55 26.55
CA LYS A 17 -28.30 -25.52 25.60
C LYS A 17 -28.58 -24.64 24.39
N ASN A 18 -29.82 -24.63 23.90
CA ASN A 18 -30.22 -23.75 22.79
C ASN A 18 -30.33 -22.30 23.23
N THR A 19 -30.86 -22.00 24.42
CA THR A 19 -30.89 -20.63 24.96
C THR A 19 -29.48 -20.08 25.17
N THR A 20 -28.55 -20.89 25.69
CA THR A 20 -27.16 -20.46 25.89
C THR A 20 -26.46 -20.14 24.57
N LYS A 21 -26.69 -20.95 23.53
CA LYS A 21 -26.17 -20.69 22.18
C LYS A 21 -26.77 -19.42 21.57
N VAL A 22 -28.08 -19.20 21.73
CA VAL A 22 -28.75 -18.00 21.23
C VAL A 22 -28.24 -16.75 21.94
N VAL A 23 -28.05 -16.78 23.26
CA VAL A 23 -27.49 -15.66 24.03
C VAL A 23 -26.05 -15.37 23.60
N LEU A 24 -25.23 -16.39 23.35
CA LEU A 24 -23.87 -16.23 22.83
C LEU A 24 -23.86 -15.59 21.43
N LEU A 25 -24.75 -16.03 20.53
CA LEU A 25 -24.85 -15.48 19.19
C LEU A 25 -25.33 -14.01 19.20
N ILE A 26 -26.31 -13.68 20.05
CA ILE A 26 -26.78 -12.30 20.22
C ILE A 26 -25.66 -11.44 20.82
N GLY A 27 -24.94 -11.93 21.83
CA GLY A 27 -23.81 -11.21 22.43
C GLY A 27 -22.70 -10.93 21.43
N LEU A 28 -22.34 -11.90 20.59
CA LEU A 28 -21.36 -11.71 19.51
C LEU A 28 -21.86 -10.71 18.46
N ALA A 29 -23.13 -10.77 18.05
CA ALA A 29 -23.71 -9.84 17.10
C ALA A 29 -23.72 -8.38 17.63
N ILE A 30 -24.03 -8.20 18.91
CA ILE A 30 -23.97 -6.87 19.56
C ILE A 30 -22.52 -6.38 19.63
N LEU A 31 -21.56 -7.25 19.97
CA LEU A 31 -20.15 -6.87 20.02
C LEU A 31 -19.64 -6.43 18.63
N PHE A 32 -19.92 -7.21 17.59
CA PHE A 32 -19.48 -6.90 16.22
C PHE A 32 -20.17 -5.67 15.62
N THR A 33 -21.34 -5.26 16.10
CA THR A 33 -22.04 -4.06 15.61
C THR A 33 -21.67 -2.80 16.40
N THR A 34 -21.46 -2.91 17.71
CA THR A 34 -21.15 -1.76 18.58
C THR A 34 -19.69 -1.34 18.51
N VAL A 35 -18.75 -2.29 18.35
CA VAL A 35 -17.31 -2.00 18.27
C VAL A 35 -16.94 -1.12 17.07
N PRO A 36 -17.39 -1.37 15.84
CA PRO A 36 -17.10 -0.50 14.69
C PRO A 36 -17.73 0.89 14.77
N LEU A 37 -18.84 1.04 15.52
CA LEU A 37 -19.48 2.33 15.75
C LEU A 37 -18.78 3.16 16.83
N TYR A 38 -18.19 2.50 17.83
CA TYR A 38 -17.48 3.17 18.93
C TYR A 38 -16.01 3.49 18.59
N TYR A 39 -15.38 2.68 17.74
CA TYR A 39 -14.00 2.87 17.30
C TYR A 39 -13.70 4.24 16.67
N PRO A 40 -14.52 4.80 15.75
CA PRO A 40 -14.30 6.14 15.22
C PRO A 40 -14.47 7.22 16.31
N LEU A 41 -15.36 7.02 17.29
CA LEU A 41 -15.58 8.01 18.36
C LEU A 41 -14.35 8.20 19.26
N LEU A 42 -13.57 7.14 19.49
CA LEU A 42 -12.36 7.17 20.32
C LEU A 42 -11.12 7.71 19.58
N THR A 43 -11.13 7.71 18.24
CA THR A 43 -9.95 8.03 17.42
C THR A 43 -9.96 9.45 16.83
N TYR A 44 -11.07 10.19 16.96
CA TYR A 44 -11.16 11.61 16.57
C TYR A 44 -11.09 12.54 17.78
N PRO A 45 -9.91 13.03 18.22
CA PRO A 45 -9.88 14.24 18.99
C PRO A 45 -10.19 15.41 18.04
N VAL A 46 -11.31 16.10 18.30
CA VAL A 46 -11.59 17.52 18.05
C VAL A 46 -10.68 18.21 17.00
N LEU A 47 -11.06 18.14 15.72
CA LEU A 47 -10.53 19.02 14.65
C LEU A 47 -11.44 20.22 14.34
N ILE A 48 -12.44 20.50 15.19
CA ILE A 48 -13.35 21.63 15.00
C ILE A 48 -13.05 22.73 16.04
N THR A 49 -11.86 23.34 15.96
CA THR A 49 -11.61 24.69 16.49
C THR A 49 -10.48 25.37 15.70
N ARG A 50 -10.56 25.45 14.37
CA ARG A 50 -9.83 26.51 13.65
C ARG A 50 -10.48 26.85 12.32
N SER A 51 -10.81 28.14 12.19
CA SER A 51 -11.27 28.87 11.01
C SER A 51 -12.77 28.84 10.66
N LEU A 52 -13.61 29.30 11.59
CA LEU A 52 -14.74 30.16 11.18
C LEU A 52 -14.20 31.59 11.07
N SER A 53 -13.69 31.98 9.91
CA SER A 53 -13.63 33.38 9.46
C SER A 53 -13.04 33.47 8.05
N ARG A 54 -13.93 33.67 7.08
CA ARG A 54 -13.92 34.78 6.10
C ARG A 54 -14.43 34.29 4.73
N SER A 55 -15.69 34.64 4.49
CA SER A 55 -16.41 34.54 3.23
C SER A 55 -15.94 35.58 2.21
N SER A 56 -16.34 35.35 0.95
CA SER A 56 -16.24 36.18 -0.28
C SER A 56 -14.92 36.04 -1.05
N SER A 57 -14.88 35.86 -2.37
CA SER A 57 -15.91 35.89 -3.42
C SER A 57 -15.41 35.17 -4.68
N LEU A 58 -16.38 34.78 -5.50
CA LEU A 58 -16.30 34.18 -6.82
C LEU A 58 -15.54 35.09 -7.82
N SER A 59 -14.63 34.53 -8.62
CA SER A 59 -14.32 35.01 -9.99
C SER A 59 -13.59 33.93 -10.79
N SER A 60 -14.27 33.48 -11.83
CA SER A 60 -13.81 32.61 -12.91
C SER A 60 -12.85 33.34 -13.85
N VAL A 61 -11.65 32.81 -14.11
CA VAL A 61 -10.81 33.20 -15.25
C VAL A 61 -10.04 31.97 -15.76
N LEU A 62 -10.26 31.59 -17.02
CA LEU A 62 -9.48 30.59 -17.76
C LEU A 62 -8.01 31.07 -17.94
N PRO A 63 -7.00 30.19 -17.94
CA PRO A 63 -5.72 30.53 -18.53
C PRO A 63 -5.72 30.27 -20.05
N PRO A 64 -5.19 31.20 -20.87
CA PRO A 64 -4.87 30.92 -22.27
C PRO A 64 -3.58 30.13 -22.38
N SER A 65 -3.52 29.29 -23.41
CA SER A 65 -2.30 28.69 -23.94
C SER A 65 -1.37 29.76 -24.51
N SER A 66 -0.07 29.64 -24.20
CA SER A 66 1.09 29.91 -25.07
C SER A 66 2.31 30.41 -24.28
N SER A 67 3.39 29.62 -24.39
CA SER A 67 4.79 30.03 -24.50
C SER A 67 5.20 31.45 -24.07
N SER A 68 6.00 31.54 -23.00
CA SER A 68 7.27 32.29 -22.96
C SER A 68 7.98 32.04 -21.63
N TYR A 69 9.11 31.33 -21.68
CA TYR A 69 10.07 31.28 -20.56
C TYR A 69 10.84 32.59 -20.59
N ASP A 70 10.57 33.48 -19.64
CA ASP A 70 11.38 34.69 -19.45
C ASP A 70 12.59 34.38 -18.57
N VAL A 71 13.72 34.85 -19.09
CA VAL A 71 15.10 34.60 -18.67
C VAL A 71 15.45 35.59 -17.57
N LEU A 72 15.85 35.10 -16.39
CA LEU A 72 16.68 35.89 -15.47
C LEU A 72 18.11 35.34 -15.48
N LYS A 73 18.96 36.05 -16.24
CA LYS A 73 20.42 35.96 -16.14
C LYS A 73 20.83 36.46 -14.76
N ASP A 74 21.61 35.67 -14.04
CA ASP A 74 22.71 36.25 -13.27
C ASP A 74 23.97 35.42 -13.45
N GLN A 75 25.09 36.14 -13.52
CA GLN A 75 26.35 35.69 -14.08
C GLN A 75 27.19 34.92 -13.06
N VAL A 76 27.58 33.70 -13.42
CA VAL A 76 28.85 33.11 -12.97
C VAL A 76 29.50 32.44 -14.18
N THR A 77 30.43 33.15 -14.81
CA THR A 77 31.42 32.57 -15.71
C THR A 77 32.43 31.81 -14.88
N ASP A 78 32.27 30.49 -14.81
CA ASP A 78 33.41 29.59 -14.74
C ASP A 78 33.17 28.41 -15.69
N THR A 79 34.07 28.35 -16.67
CA THR A 79 34.24 27.41 -17.79
C THR A 79 33.38 26.14 -17.77
N ILE A 80 32.13 26.24 -18.24
CA ILE A 80 31.32 25.08 -18.60
C ILE A 80 31.92 24.49 -19.88
N ARG A 81 32.67 23.38 -19.77
CA ARG A 81 32.65 22.39 -20.84
C ARG A 81 31.21 21.93 -20.93
N VAL A 82 30.43 22.54 -21.82
CA VAL A 82 29.13 22.01 -22.25
C VAL A 82 29.44 20.77 -23.08
N GLY A 83 29.97 19.73 -22.42
CA GLY A 83 29.62 18.40 -22.82
C GLY A 83 28.13 18.35 -22.59
N VAL A 84 27.37 18.46 -23.68
CA VAL A 84 25.96 18.13 -23.69
C VAL A 84 25.85 16.85 -22.87
N THR A 85 25.34 16.93 -21.64
CA THR A 85 25.10 15.75 -20.83
C THR A 85 24.13 14.95 -21.68
N LYS A 86 24.64 13.90 -22.33
CA LYS A 86 23.80 13.03 -23.15
C LYS A 86 22.70 12.57 -22.22
N LYS A 87 21.47 13.02 -22.50
CA LYS A 87 20.30 12.66 -21.73
C LYS A 87 20.20 11.14 -21.83
N CYS A 88 20.37 10.43 -20.71
CA CYS A 88 20.26 8.97 -20.74
C CYS A 88 18.82 8.60 -21.10
N ASP A 89 18.64 7.89 -22.20
CA ASP A 89 17.38 7.23 -22.51
C ASP A 89 17.28 5.93 -21.71
N ILE A 90 16.43 5.93 -20.68
CA ILE A 90 16.24 4.76 -19.81
C ILE A 90 15.34 3.69 -20.43
N PHE A 91 14.70 3.97 -21.57
CA PHE A 91 13.73 3.07 -22.21
C PHE A 91 14.34 2.18 -23.29
N THR A 92 15.56 2.51 -23.75
CA THR A 92 16.29 1.73 -24.75
C THR A 92 17.50 1.03 -24.13
N GLY A 93 17.54 -0.29 -24.24
CA GLY A 93 18.53 -1.10 -23.53
C GLY A 93 18.32 -2.59 -23.74
N GLU A 94 18.89 -3.38 -22.84
CA GLU A 94 18.80 -4.83 -22.84
C GLU A 94 18.59 -5.39 -21.43
N TRP A 95 17.99 -6.58 -21.37
CA TRP A 95 17.97 -7.37 -20.15
C TRP A 95 19.30 -8.10 -20.01
N ILE A 96 19.93 -7.96 -18.84
CA ILE A 96 21.17 -8.68 -18.50
C ILE A 96 21.03 -9.47 -17.21
N PRO A 97 21.82 -10.53 -17.00
CA PRO A 97 21.82 -11.28 -15.75
C PRO A 97 22.17 -10.39 -14.54
N ASN A 98 21.46 -10.62 -13.43
CA ASN A 98 21.65 -9.95 -12.15
C ASN A 98 21.92 -10.97 -11.03
N PRO A 99 23.19 -11.25 -10.72
CA PRO A 99 23.55 -12.17 -9.63
C PRO A 99 23.08 -11.71 -8.24
N GLY A 100 22.81 -10.41 -8.06
CA GLY A 100 22.34 -9.84 -6.79
C GLY A 100 20.83 -9.95 -6.56
N ALA A 101 20.08 -10.49 -7.51
CA ALA A 101 18.63 -10.66 -7.43
C ALA A 101 18.25 -12.04 -6.82
N PRO A 102 17.00 -12.22 -6.35
CA PRO A 102 15.91 -11.24 -6.30
C PRO A 102 16.04 -10.25 -5.15
N TYR A 103 15.49 -9.05 -5.32
CA TYR A 103 15.44 -8.04 -4.25
C TYR A 103 14.43 -8.38 -3.15
N TYR A 104 13.43 -9.20 -3.44
CA TYR A 104 12.47 -9.72 -2.48
C TYR A 104 11.94 -11.08 -2.95
N THR A 105 11.44 -11.87 -2.02
CA THR A 105 10.82 -13.18 -2.29
C THR A 105 9.41 -13.22 -1.69
N ASN A 106 8.68 -14.29 -1.97
CA ASN A 106 7.42 -14.60 -1.31
C ASN A 106 7.51 -14.80 0.21
N THR A 107 8.72 -15.03 0.74
CA THR A 107 8.96 -15.13 2.19
C THR A 107 9.35 -13.79 2.81
N THR A 108 9.95 -12.88 2.05
CA THR A 108 10.40 -11.57 2.57
C THR A 108 9.38 -10.45 2.39
N CYS A 109 8.35 -10.65 1.56
CA CYS A 109 7.31 -9.66 1.32
C CYS A 109 5.91 -10.23 1.58
N TRP A 110 5.15 -9.53 2.43
CA TRP A 110 3.77 -9.87 2.78
C TRP A 110 2.73 -9.37 1.76
N ALA A 111 3.10 -8.41 0.89
CA ALA A 111 2.18 -7.78 -0.05
C ALA A 111 2.01 -8.55 -1.38
N ILE A 112 2.75 -9.64 -1.58
CA ILE A 112 2.56 -10.51 -2.75
C ILE A 112 1.23 -11.24 -2.61
N HIS A 113 0.29 -10.99 -3.51
CA HIS A 113 -0.99 -11.68 -3.48
C HIS A 113 -0.82 -13.14 -3.87
N GLU A 114 -1.75 -13.96 -3.39
CA GLU A 114 -1.67 -15.41 -3.56
C GLU A 114 -1.47 -15.79 -5.04
N HIS A 115 -2.34 -15.29 -5.92
CA HIS A 115 -2.32 -15.54 -7.37
C HIS A 115 -1.05 -15.06 -8.10
N GLN A 116 -0.19 -14.26 -7.46
CA GLN A 116 1.10 -13.79 -8.01
C GLN A 116 2.29 -14.61 -7.48
N ASN A 117 2.07 -15.50 -6.51
CA ASN A 117 3.13 -16.29 -5.89
C ASN A 117 3.45 -17.53 -6.75
N CYS A 118 4.16 -17.33 -7.86
CA CYS A 118 4.51 -18.40 -8.80
C CYS A 118 5.22 -19.59 -8.14
N MET A 119 6.11 -19.30 -7.18
CA MET A 119 6.86 -20.34 -6.46
C MET A 119 5.94 -21.21 -5.61
N LYS A 120 4.94 -20.61 -4.95
CA LYS A 120 3.91 -21.36 -4.18
C LYS A 120 3.10 -22.30 -5.08
N TYR A 121 2.84 -21.90 -6.31
CA TYR A 121 2.08 -22.69 -7.28
C TYR A 121 2.94 -23.58 -8.19
N GLY A 122 4.15 -23.93 -7.74
CA GLY A 122 4.93 -25.01 -8.33
C GLY A 122 5.76 -24.63 -9.54
N ARG A 123 6.03 -23.34 -9.77
CA ARG A 123 7.02 -22.93 -10.78
C ARG A 123 8.42 -23.41 -10.35
N PRO A 124 9.11 -24.26 -11.14
CA PRO A 124 10.37 -24.89 -10.73
C PRO A 124 11.60 -24.04 -11.04
N ASP A 125 11.55 -23.18 -12.07
CA ASP A 125 12.65 -22.32 -12.49
C ASP A 125 12.71 -21.03 -11.65
N THR A 126 13.92 -20.54 -11.37
CA THR A 126 14.13 -19.28 -10.60
C THR A 126 14.85 -18.20 -11.39
N ASP A 127 15.34 -18.52 -12.58
CA ASP A 127 16.21 -17.63 -13.36
C ASP A 127 15.46 -16.41 -13.91
N PHE A 128 14.13 -16.48 -14.03
CA PHE A 128 13.30 -15.33 -14.40
C PHE A 128 13.43 -14.15 -13.41
N MET A 129 13.82 -14.41 -12.16
CA MET A 129 14.04 -13.37 -11.15
C MET A 129 15.45 -12.77 -11.19
N LYS A 130 16.37 -13.36 -11.97
CA LYS A 130 17.79 -13.00 -12.01
C LYS A 130 18.14 -12.11 -13.20
N TRP A 131 17.21 -11.23 -13.58
CA TRP A 131 17.39 -10.28 -14.67
C TRP A 131 17.30 -8.84 -14.15
N ARG A 132 18.05 -7.94 -14.78
CA ARG A 132 17.91 -6.49 -14.60
C ARG A 132 17.94 -5.79 -15.96
N TRP A 133 17.21 -4.69 -16.05
CA TRP A 133 17.24 -3.82 -17.20
C TRP A 133 18.50 -2.95 -17.18
N LYS A 134 19.23 -2.85 -18.29
CA LYS A 134 20.39 -1.98 -18.47
C LYS A 134 20.17 -1.07 -19.69
N PRO A 135 19.98 0.24 -19.49
CA PRO A 135 19.97 1.21 -20.59
C PRO A 135 21.29 1.23 -21.35
N ASN A 136 21.24 1.57 -22.65
CA ASN A 136 22.45 1.64 -23.48
C ASN A 136 23.39 2.78 -23.07
N ASP A 137 22.81 3.91 -22.66
CA ASP A 137 23.54 5.16 -22.48
C ASP A 137 23.96 5.43 -21.03
N CYS A 138 23.47 4.65 -20.06
CA CYS A 138 23.84 4.82 -18.65
C CYS A 138 23.58 3.57 -17.80
N GLU A 139 24.16 3.57 -16.60
CA GLU A 139 23.90 2.58 -15.57
C GLU A 139 22.83 3.09 -14.59
N LEU A 140 21.78 2.30 -14.35
CA LEU A 140 20.77 2.63 -13.36
C LEU A 140 21.30 2.32 -11.95
N PRO A 141 21.08 3.21 -10.97
CA PRO A 141 21.45 2.91 -9.58
C PRO A 141 20.63 1.73 -9.05
N ILE A 142 21.23 0.95 -8.16
CA ILE A 142 20.52 -0.08 -7.42
C ILE A 142 19.48 0.61 -6.54
N PHE A 143 18.27 0.07 -6.49
CA PHE A 143 17.19 0.64 -5.69
C PHE A 143 17.54 0.60 -4.19
N ASP A 144 17.62 1.78 -3.57
CA ASP A 144 17.78 1.94 -2.13
C ASP A 144 16.42 2.30 -1.50
N PRO A 145 15.83 1.41 -0.70
CA PRO A 145 14.52 1.65 -0.09
C PRO A 145 14.57 2.77 0.96
N SER A 146 15.69 2.95 1.67
CA SER A 146 15.85 4.02 2.65
C SER A 146 15.91 5.39 1.96
N GLN A 147 16.66 5.48 0.86
CA GLN A 147 16.73 6.71 0.06
C GLN A 147 15.36 7.05 -0.55
N PHE A 148 14.64 6.05 -1.06
CA PHE A 148 13.30 6.28 -1.59
C PHE A 148 12.35 6.83 -0.53
N LEU A 149 12.32 6.24 0.67
CA LEU A 149 11.47 6.71 1.77
C LEU A 149 11.81 8.11 2.24
N GLU A 150 13.08 8.51 2.19
CA GLU A 150 13.49 9.89 2.45
C GLU A 150 12.92 10.84 1.41
N LEU A 151 13.02 10.49 0.13
CA LEU A 151 12.50 11.31 -0.99
C LEU A 151 10.99 11.54 -0.90
N VAL A 152 10.24 10.53 -0.45
CA VAL A 152 8.78 10.60 -0.30
C VAL A 152 8.32 10.97 1.11
N ARG A 153 9.24 11.39 1.99
CA ARG A 153 8.89 11.77 3.37
C ARG A 153 7.87 12.91 3.38
N GLY A 154 6.81 12.72 4.15
CA GLY A 154 5.71 13.69 4.27
C GLY A 154 4.84 13.81 3.01
N LYS A 155 4.98 12.89 2.04
CA LYS A 155 4.17 12.82 0.82
C LYS A 155 3.37 11.52 0.81
N SER A 156 2.26 11.55 0.08
CA SER A 156 1.48 10.36 -0.25
C SER A 156 1.70 10.00 -1.71
N LEU A 157 1.91 8.71 -1.98
CA LEU A 157 2.08 8.17 -3.32
C LEU A 157 0.83 7.36 -3.69
N ALA A 158 0.25 7.64 -4.85
CA ALA A 158 -0.92 6.95 -5.35
C ALA A 158 -0.65 6.34 -6.72
N PHE A 159 -0.96 5.05 -6.89
CA PHE A 159 -0.99 4.38 -8.18
C PHE A 159 -2.43 4.39 -8.69
N VAL A 160 -2.65 4.90 -9.90
CA VAL A 160 -3.97 4.98 -10.53
C VAL A 160 -3.93 4.22 -11.85
N GLY A 161 -4.81 3.23 -12.01
CA GLY A 161 -4.90 2.47 -13.26
C GLY A 161 -5.45 1.06 -13.07
N ASP A 162 -5.23 0.23 -14.07
CA ASP A 162 -5.71 -1.13 -14.10
C ASP A 162 -4.92 -2.09 -13.18
N SER A 163 -5.10 -3.39 -13.41
CA SER A 163 -4.38 -4.44 -12.70
C SER A 163 -2.86 -4.33 -12.76
N VAL A 164 -2.28 -3.74 -13.82
CA VAL A 164 -0.83 -3.53 -13.96
C VAL A 164 -0.35 -2.47 -12.98
N ALA A 165 -1.09 -1.37 -12.82
CA ALA A 165 -0.74 -0.32 -11.85
C ALA A 165 -0.74 -0.88 -10.41
N ARG A 166 -1.72 -1.74 -10.08
CA ARG A 166 -1.75 -2.46 -8.80
C ARG A 166 -0.53 -3.38 -8.62
N ASN A 167 -0.13 -4.11 -9.66
CA ASN A 167 1.05 -4.98 -9.61
C ASN A 167 2.34 -4.17 -9.35
N GLN A 168 2.48 -2.99 -9.97
CA GLN A 168 3.61 -2.10 -9.74
C GLN A 168 3.64 -1.56 -8.30
N MET A 169 2.47 -1.15 -7.77
CA MET A 169 2.33 -0.71 -6.39
C MET A 169 2.77 -1.79 -5.39
N GLN A 170 2.35 -3.03 -5.59
CA GLN A 170 2.71 -4.17 -4.75
C GLN A 170 4.20 -4.50 -4.83
N SER A 171 4.79 -4.47 -6.03
CA SER A 171 6.23 -4.63 -6.24
C SER A 171 7.03 -3.57 -5.45
N LEU A 172 6.61 -2.30 -5.51
CA LEU A 172 7.24 -1.23 -4.74
C LEU A 172 7.13 -1.47 -3.23
N ILE A 173 5.96 -1.87 -2.72
CA ILE A 173 5.79 -2.21 -1.30
C ILE A 173 6.77 -3.31 -0.88
N CYS A 174 6.98 -4.33 -1.71
CA CYS A 174 7.93 -5.40 -1.42
C CYS A 174 9.40 -4.96 -1.41
N LEU A 175 9.78 -4.01 -2.26
CA LEU A 175 11.11 -3.42 -2.22
C LEU A 175 11.33 -2.63 -0.93
N LEU A 176 10.30 -1.89 -0.49
CA LEU A 176 10.33 -1.06 0.72
C LEU A 176 10.21 -1.85 2.02
N SER A 177 9.56 -3.02 2.00
CA SER A 177 9.33 -3.85 3.19
C SER A 177 10.61 -4.36 3.84
N ARG A 178 11.76 -4.23 3.17
CA ARG A 178 13.08 -4.56 3.69
C ARG A 178 13.54 -3.63 4.82
N VAL A 179 13.02 -2.40 4.88
CA VAL A 179 13.42 -1.37 5.86
C VAL A 179 12.26 -0.77 6.63
N SER A 180 11.01 -0.97 6.19
CA SER A 180 9.83 -0.49 6.91
C SER A 180 8.63 -1.41 6.71
N PHE A 181 7.92 -1.73 7.80
CA PHE A 181 6.67 -2.49 7.76
C PHE A 181 5.43 -1.58 7.68
N HIS A 182 5.58 -0.29 7.94
CA HIS A 182 4.46 0.66 7.96
C HIS A 182 4.52 1.58 6.74
N LEU A 183 3.81 1.20 5.68
CA LEU A 183 3.76 1.89 4.39
C LEU A 183 2.35 2.48 4.13
N SER A 184 1.81 3.19 5.12
CA SER A 184 0.43 3.72 5.11
C SER A 184 0.19 4.85 4.09
N ASN A 185 1.25 5.46 3.57
CA ASN A 185 1.16 6.58 2.62
C ASN A 185 1.21 6.14 1.15
N ILE A 186 1.21 4.84 0.86
CA ILE A 186 1.18 4.30 -0.51
C ILE A 186 -0.18 3.66 -0.77
N CYS A 187 -0.94 4.23 -1.70
CA CYS A 187 -2.31 3.81 -2.01
C CYS A 187 -2.44 3.39 -3.48
N TYR A 188 -3.43 2.56 -3.77
CA TYR A 188 -3.86 2.21 -5.13
C TYR A 188 -5.32 2.63 -5.32
N TYR A 189 -5.63 3.21 -6.48
CA TYR A 189 -6.97 3.58 -6.91
C TYR A 189 -7.27 2.89 -8.24
N ALA A 190 -8.42 2.19 -8.28
CA ALA A 190 -8.95 1.52 -9.46
C ALA A 190 -9.93 2.42 -10.20
#